data_AF-X8AGA4-F1
#
_entry.id   AF-X8AGA4-F1
#
_cell.length_a   1.000
_cell.length_b   1.000
_cell.length_c   1.000
_cell.angle_alpha   90.00
_cell.angle_beta   90.00
_cell.angle_gamma   90.00
#
_symmetry.space_group_name_H-M   'P 1'
#
loop_
_entity.id
_entity.type
_entity.pdbx_description
1 polymer ?
#
loop_
_entity_poly.entity_id
_entity_poly.type
_entity_poly.pdbx_seq_one_letter_code
_entity_poly.pdbx_strand_id
1 'polypeptide(L)'
;MIPLVAGPLPIPFFFGVLAGEEPIDHAQKNVLREGKSLHPIIERVMAIHVAEEARHISFAHEYLRKRVPHLPKRKRFWLSLYVPVVMRMLGQAITVPPKSFWREFDIPREVKKELFFRSPESRKFLQDMFADVRMLACDTGLMNPVAKLVWRICKINGKPSRYRSEPQRQHLAAVPAA
;
A
#
# COMPACT_ATOMS: atom_id res chain seq x y z
N MET A 1 -4.69 11.03 19.74
CA MET A 1 -3.37 10.38 19.59
C MET A 1 -2.66 10.69 18.27
N ILE A 2 -3.37 10.80 17.15
CA ILE A 2 -2.79 11.15 15.82
C ILE A 2 -2.03 12.51 15.82
N PRO A 3 -2.49 13.60 16.49
CA PRO A 3 -1.80 14.89 16.44
C PRO A 3 -0.44 14.91 17.17
N LEU A 4 -0.25 14.07 18.20
CA LEU A 4 0.96 14.06 19.04
C LEU A 4 2.17 13.39 18.37
N VAL A 5 1.95 12.55 17.36
CA VAL A 5 3.03 11.87 16.60
C VAL A 5 3.53 12.74 15.43
N ALA A 6 2.66 13.57 14.86
CA ALA A 6 2.98 14.42 13.70
C ALA A 6 4.03 15.51 14.02
N GLY A 7 4.09 16.00 15.26
CA GLY A 7 5.03 17.04 15.69
C GLY A 7 6.51 16.60 15.72
N PRO A 8 6.88 15.56 16.51
CA PRO A 8 8.29 15.19 16.69
C PRO A 8 8.86 14.32 15.55
N LEU A 9 8.02 13.60 14.80
CA LEU A 9 8.46 12.64 13.77
C LEU A 9 7.60 12.72 12.48
N PRO A 10 7.60 13.86 11.76
CA PRO A 10 6.73 14.05 10.61
C PRO A 10 7.03 13.09 9.44
N ILE A 11 8.30 12.71 9.24
CA ILE A 11 8.70 11.81 8.16
C ILE A 11 8.17 10.37 8.38
N PRO A 12 8.43 9.71 9.53
CA PRO A 12 7.79 8.44 9.85
C PRO A 12 6.25 8.49 9.82
N PHE A 13 5.66 9.62 10.22
CA PHE A 13 4.22 9.84 10.16
C PHE A 13 3.69 9.81 8.72
N PHE A 14 4.28 10.58 7.79
CA PHE A 14 3.83 10.59 6.39
C PHE A 14 4.04 9.25 5.69
N PHE A 15 5.09 8.49 6.06
CA PHE A 15 5.20 7.10 5.60
C PHE A 15 4.06 6.24 6.16
N GLY A 16 3.65 6.43 7.41
CA GLY A 16 2.47 5.76 7.98
C GLY A 16 1.17 6.13 7.27
N VAL A 17 0.99 7.40 6.91
CA VAL A 17 -0.17 7.86 6.10
C VAL A 17 -0.17 7.16 4.74
N LEU A 18 0.96 7.18 4.00
CA LEU A 18 1.06 6.46 2.73
C LEU A 18 0.80 4.96 2.88
N ALA A 19 1.23 4.35 3.98
CA ALA A 19 0.95 2.95 4.27
C ALA A 19 -0.53 2.64 4.47
N GLY A 20 -1.33 3.65 4.85
CA GLY A 20 -2.79 3.53 4.98
C GLY A 20 -3.52 3.83 3.67
N GLU A 21 -3.17 4.95 3.03
CA GLU A 21 -3.91 5.47 1.88
C GLU A 21 -3.61 4.70 0.58
N GLU A 22 -2.35 4.31 0.32
CA GLU A 22 -1.97 3.62 -0.92
C GLU A 22 -2.68 2.26 -1.09
N PRO A 23 -2.81 1.42 -0.04
CA PRO A 23 -3.66 0.23 -0.07
C PRO A 23 -5.11 0.46 -0.48
N ILE A 24 -5.73 1.49 0.09
CA ILE A 24 -7.16 1.76 -0.09
C ILE A 24 -7.39 2.31 -1.49
N ASP A 25 -6.57 3.27 -1.92
CA ASP A 25 -6.61 3.84 -3.25
C ASP A 25 -6.38 2.77 -4.34
N HIS A 26 -5.43 1.84 -4.14
CA HIS A 26 -5.20 0.73 -5.07
C HIS A 26 -6.42 -0.19 -5.18
N ALA A 27 -7.00 -0.59 -4.05
CA ALA A 27 -8.19 -1.44 -4.03
C ALA A 27 -9.39 -0.76 -4.72
N GLN A 28 -9.65 0.51 -4.42
CA GLN A 28 -10.73 1.29 -5.01
C GLN A 28 -10.56 1.49 -6.52
N LYS A 29 -9.35 1.81 -6.98
CA LYS A 29 -9.04 1.93 -8.42
C LYS A 29 -9.25 0.63 -9.18
N ASN A 30 -8.91 -0.52 -8.59
CA ASN A 30 -9.16 -1.81 -9.22
C ASN A 30 -10.65 -2.09 -9.34
N VAL A 31 -11.42 -1.82 -8.28
CA VAL A 31 -12.87 -2.00 -8.27
C VAL A 31 -13.55 -1.12 -9.33
N LEU A 32 -13.16 0.16 -9.44
CA LEU A 32 -13.69 1.09 -10.46
C LEU A 32 -13.30 0.64 -11.88
N ARG A 33 -12.12 0.05 -12.08
CA ARG A 33 -11.65 -0.44 -13.40
C ARG A 33 -12.29 -1.75 -13.82
N GLU A 34 -12.60 -2.64 -12.86
CA GLU A 34 -13.24 -3.93 -13.14
C GLU A 34 -14.69 -3.79 -13.61
N GLY A 35 -15.32 -2.62 -13.43
CA GLY A 35 -16.68 -2.35 -13.92
C GLY A 35 -17.74 -3.29 -13.34
N LYS A 36 -17.45 -3.97 -12.22
CA LYS A 36 -18.42 -4.79 -11.50
C LYS A 36 -19.64 -3.93 -11.15
N SER A 37 -20.84 -4.52 -11.19
CA SER A 37 -22.15 -3.88 -10.96
C SER A 37 -22.29 -3.26 -9.57
N LEU A 38 -21.52 -2.20 -9.33
CA LEU A 38 -21.65 -1.36 -8.16
C LEU A 38 -22.88 -0.49 -8.31
N HIS A 39 -23.53 -0.23 -7.19
CA HIS A 39 -24.60 0.73 -7.16
C HIS A 39 -24.06 2.12 -7.58
N PRO A 40 -24.73 2.87 -8.49
CA PRO A 40 -24.20 4.12 -9.06
C PRO A 40 -23.78 5.18 -8.04
N ILE A 41 -24.41 5.20 -6.86
CA ILE A 41 -24.03 6.09 -5.75
C ILE A 41 -22.64 5.72 -5.19
N ILE A 42 -22.37 4.43 -5.00
CA ILE A 42 -21.09 3.95 -4.46
C ILE A 42 -19.96 4.23 -5.45
N GLU A 43 -20.21 4.02 -6.73
CA GLU A 43 -19.27 4.34 -7.80
C GLU A 43 -18.89 5.84 -7.78
N ARG A 44 -19.89 6.74 -7.74
CA ARG A 44 -19.66 8.19 -7.71
C ARG A 44 -18.90 8.63 -6.47
N VAL A 45 -19.30 8.16 -5.28
CA VAL A 45 -18.61 8.49 -4.03
C VAL A 45 -17.15 8.02 -4.08
N MET A 46 -16.91 6.80 -4.55
CA MET A 46 -15.55 6.26 -4.67
C MET A 46 -14.71 7.04 -5.68
N ALA A 47 -15.29 7.41 -6.83
CA ALA A 47 -14.59 8.22 -7.83
C ALA A 47 -14.19 9.61 -7.29
N ILE A 48 -15.09 10.27 -6.55
CA ILE A 48 -14.80 11.56 -5.89
C ILE A 48 -13.70 11.38 -4.84
N HIS A 49 -13.80 10.35 -4.00
CA HIS A 49 -12.82 10.07 -2.95
C HIS A 49 -11.43 9.82 -3.54
N VAL A 50 -11.31 8.96 -4.57
CA VAL A 50 -10.04 8.69 -5.25
C VAL A 50 -9.44 9.97 -5.84
N ALA A 51 -10.26 10.84 -6.42
CA ALA A 51 -9.79 12.12 -6.96
C ALA A 51 -9.30 13.08 -5.86
N GLU A 52 -9.95 13.10 -4.69
CA GLU A 52 -9.52 13.88 -3.53
C GLU A 52 -8.24 13.32 -2.91
N GLU A 53 -8.19 12.02 -2.62
CA GLU A 53 -7.03 11.38 -2.01
C GLU A 53 -5.81 11.40 -2.93
N ALA A 54 -6.01 11.47 -4.24
CA ALA A 54 -4.93 11.75 -5.16
C ALA A 54 -4.19 13.06 -4.80
N ARG A 55 -4.85 14.09 -4.29
CA ARG A 55 -4.19 15.32 -3.80
C ARG A 55 -3.40 15.07 -2.51
N HIS A 56 -3.99 14.37 -1.54
CA HIS A 56 -3.35 14.09 -0.25
C HIS A 56 -2.09 13.21 -0.38
N ILE A 57 -2.19 12.12 -1.15
CA ILE A 57 -1.07 11.23 -1.42
C ILE A 57 0.04 11.98 -2.20
N SER A 58 -0.31 12.88 -3.14
CA SER A 58 0.69 13.70 -3.84
C SER A 58 1.50 14.53 -2.87
N PHE A 59 0.81 15.19 -1.94
CA PHE A 59 1.45 16.05 -0.96
C PHE A 59 2.40 15.26 -0.07
N ALA A 60 1.98 14.08 0.42
CA ALA A 60 2.82 13.22 1.23
C ALA A 60 4.08 12.74 0.48
N HIS A 61 3.95 12.32 -0.78
CA HIS A 61 5.09 11.95 -1.63
C HIS A 61 6.08 13.10 -1.81
N GLU A 62 5.59 14.28 -2.20
CA GLU A 62 6.44 15.45 -2.43
C GLU A 62 7.10 15.97 -1.14
N TYR A 63 6.37 15.93 -0.03
CA TYR A 63 6.91 16.26 1.28
C TYR A 63 8.10 15.34 1.63
N LEU A 64 7.95 14.03 1.43
CA LEU A 64 8.98 13.04 1.71
C LEU A 64 10.16 13.15 0.73
N ARG A 65 9.92 13.33 -0.57
CA ARG A 65 10.97 13.56 -1.58
C ARG A 65 11.87 14.73 -1.20
N LYS A 66 11.29 15.84 -0.76
CA LYS A 66 12.05 17.04 -0.41
C LYS A 66 12.85 16.88 0.88
N ARG A 67 12.36 16.13 1.87
CA ARG A 67 12.97 16.11 3.22
C ARG A 67 13.85 14.90 3.51
N VAL A 68 13.53 13.72 2.98
CA VAL A 68 14.28 12.49 3.28
C VAL A 68 15.75 12.56 2.85
N PRO A 69 16.12 13.09 1.67
CA PRO A 69 17.52 13.19 1.26
C PRO A 69 18.39 14.07 2.17
N HIS A 70 17.77 15.06 2.83
CA HIS A 70 18.43 15.98 3.75
C HIS A 70 18.62 15.41 5.17
N LEU A 71 18.10 14.20 5.45
CA LEU A 71 18.27 13.57 6.76
C LEU A 71 19.72 13.10 6.98
N PRO A 72 20.22 13.14 8.23
CA PRO A 72 21.47 12.50 8.60
C PRO A 72 21.47 11.01 8.22
N LYS A 73 22.62 10.50 7.77
CA LYS A 73 22.76 9.10 7.28
C LYS A 73 22.23 8.07 8.28
N ARG A 74 22.45 8.26 9.59
CA ARG A 74 21.93 7.37 10.64
C ARG A 74 20.40 7.34 10.69
N LYS A 75 19.75 8.50 10.67
CA LYS A 75 18.27 8.59 10.68
C LYS A 75 17.69 7.99 9.41
N ARG A 76 18.33 8.25 8.26
CA ARG A 76 17.95 7.69 6.96
C ARG A 76 18.07 6.16 6.93
N PHE A 77 19.12 5.60 7.53
CA PHE A 77 19.29 4.16 7.66
C PHE A 77 18.18 3.54 8.50
N TRP A 78 17.89 4.07 9.69
CA TRP A 78 16.77 3.58 10.50
C TRP A 78 15.43 3.69 9.77
N LEU A 79 15.20 4.81 9.08
CA LEU A 79 14.02 5.01 8.28
C LEU A 79 13.89 3.95 7.17
N SER A 80 14.99 3.55 6.54
CA SER A 80 14.99 2.51 5.50
C SER A 80 14.56 1.13 5.99
N LEU A 81 14.76 0.84 7.28
CA LEU A 81 14.32 -0.40 7.91
C LEU A 81 12.87 -0.27 8.41
N TYR A 82 12.50 0.91 8.91
CA TYR A 82 11.18 1.21 9.43
C TYR A 82 10.09 1.15 8.35
N VAL A 83 10.33 1.75 7.19
CA VAL A 83 9.33 1.86 6.10
C VAL A 83 8.74 0.50 5.71
N PRO A 84 9.51 -0.52 5.30
CA PRO A 84 8.93 -1.80 4.91
C PRO A 84 8.13 -2.49 6.03
N VAL A 85 8.56 -2.33 7.28
CA VAL A 85 7.87 -2.94 8.43
C VAL A 85 6.50 -2.29 8.63
N VAL A 86 6.44 -0.96 8.63
CA VAL A 86 5.17 -0.24 8.81
C VAL A 86 4.22 -0.44 7.65
N MET A 87 4.73 -0.44 6.41
CA MET A 87 3.94 -0.75 5.22
C MET A 87 3.30 -2.13 5.32
N ARG A 88 4.07 -3.15 5.73
CA ARG A 88 3.54 -4.51 5.90
C ARG A 88 2.50 -4.60 7.01
N MET A 89 2.75 -3.98 8.16
CA MET A 89 1.83 -4.02 9.30
C MET A 89 0.49 -3.34 8.98
N LEU A 90 0.53 -2.12 8.44
CA LEU A 90 -0.68 -1.35 8.12
C LEU A 90 -1.43 -1.93 6.91
N GLY A 91 -0.71 -2.34 5.86
CA GLY A 91 -1.31 -3.04 4.73
C GLY A 91 -2.05 -4.31 5.14
N GLN A 92 -1.50 -5.09 6.06
CA GLN A 92 -2.18 -6.26 6.60
C GLN A 92 -3.41 -5.89 7.45
N ALA A 93 -3.34 -4.83 8.24
CA ALA A 93 -4.46 -4.40 9.06
C ALA A 93 -5.66 -3.91 8.22
N ILE A 94 -5.39 -3.33 7.05
CA ILE A 94 -6.43 -2.83 6.12
C ILE A 94 -7.00 -3.97 5.27
N THR A 95 -6.15 -4.86 4.77
CA THR A 95 -6.59 -5.94 3.86
C THR A 95 -7.26 -7.10 4.57
N VAL A 96 -6.98 -7.34 5.85
CA VAL A 96 -7.52 -8.48 6.59
C VAL A 96 -8.73 -8.05 7.43
N PRO A 97 -9.94 -8.57 7.14
CA PRO A 97 -11.13 -8.32 7.95
C PRO A 97 -10.93 -8.56 9.46
N PRO A 98 -11.67 -7.86 10.33
CA PRO A 98 -11.54 -7.99 11.78
C PRO A 98 -11.96 -9.38 12.28
N LYS A 99 -11.45 -9.79 13.45
CA LYS A 99 -11.76 -11.10 14.07
C LYS A 99 -13.25 -11.32 14.36
N SER A 100 -14.06 -10.26 14.45
CA SER A 100 -15.52 -10.34 14.62
C SER A 100 -16.20 -10.84 13.35
N PHE A 101 -15.87 -10.24 12.19
CA PHE A 101 -16.40 -10.64 10.88
C PHE A 101 -16.21 -12.14 10.63
N TRP A 102 -15.01 -12.66 10.86
CA TRP A 102 -14.74 -14.09 10.67
C TRP A 102 -15.56 -15.02 11.57
N ARG A 103 -15.92 -14.57 12.77
CA ARG A 103 -16.74 -15.34 13.72
C ARG A 103 -18.23 -15.27 13.38
N GLU A 104 -18.67 -14.15 12.82
CA GLU A 104 -20.06 -13.95 12.43
C GLU A 104 -20.43 -14.74 11.16
N PHE A 105 -19.50 -14.83 10.21
CA PHE A 105 -19.71 -15.54 8.94
C PHE A 105 -19.16 -16.99 8.93
N ASP A 106 -18.76 -17.52 10.10
CA ASP A 106 -18.25 -18.89 10.29
C ASP A 106 -17.24 -19.37 9.24
N ILE A 107 -16.34 -18.47 8.83
CA ILE A 107 -15.39 -18.77 7.75
C ILE A 107 -14.26 -19.68 8.27
N PRO A 108 -14.01 -20.86 7.66
CA PRO A 108 -12.97 -21.77 8.09
C PRO A 108 -11.57 -21.13 8.08
N ARG A 109 -10.72 -21.53 9.05
CA ARG A 109 -9.36 -20.97 9.21
C ARG A 109 -8.47 -21.29 8.01
N GLU A 110 -8.74 -22.40 7.34
CA GLU A 110 -8.08 -22.90 6.14
C GLU A 110 -8.29 -21.92 4.99
N VAL A 111 -9.55 -21.54 4.72
CA VAL A 111 -9.95 -20.58 3.68
C VAL A 111 -9.31 -19.21 3.94
N LYS A 112 -9.33 -18.75 5.20
CA LYS A 112 -8.66 -17.49 5.58
C LYS A 112 -7.16 -17.52 5.27
N LYS A 113 -6.48 -18.61 5.61
CA LYS A 113 -5.03 -18.76 5.35
C LYS A 113 -4.73 -18.85 3.87
N GLU A 114 -5.57 -19.54 3.11
CA GLU A 114 -5.43 -19.67 1.67
C GLU A 114 -5.59 -18.32 0.96
N LEU A 115 -6.71 -17.64 1.22
CA LEU A 115 -7.09 -16.41 0.52
C LEU A 115 -6.13 -15.24 0.79
N PHE A 116 -5.65 -15.08 2.03
CA PHE A 116 -4.90 -13.88 2.44
C PHE A 116 -3.41 -14.11 2.76
N PHE A 117 -3.00 -15.35 3.03
CA PHE A 117 -1.65 -15.61 3.56
C PHE A 117 -0.81 -16.58 2.72
N ARG A 118 -1.43 -17.48 1.93
CA ARG A 118 -0.73 -18.51 1.16
C ARG A 118 -0.83 -18.34 -0.36
N SER A 119 -1.93 -17.78 -0.88
CA SER A 119 -2.12 -17.67 -2.33
C SER A 119 -1.04 -16.79 -2.99
N PRO A 120 -0.46 -17.21 -4.13
CA PRO A 120 0.41 -16.36 -4.94
C PRO A 120 -0.24 -15.03 -5.32
N GLU A 121 -1.56 -15.04 -5.54
CA GLU A 121 -2.39 -13.89 -5.91
C GLU A 121 -2.44 -12.86 -4.78
N SER A 122 -2.68 -13.27 -3.54
CA SER A 122 -2.69 -12.33 -2.40
C SER A 122 -1.33 -11.72 -2.12
N ARG A 123 -0.26 -12.51 -2.28
CA ARG A 123 1.12 -12.02 -2.16
C ARG A 123 1.42 -10.98 -3.23
N LYS A 124 1.01 -11.26 -4.47
CA LYS A 124 1.17 -10.34 -5.58
C LYS A 124 0.37 -9.06 -5.37
N PHE A 125 -0.91 -9.18 -5.01
CA PHE A 125 -1.79 -8.06 -4.68
C PHE A 125 -1.15 -7.14 -3.62
N LEU A 126 -0.65 -7.71 -2.52
CA LEU A 126 0.02 -6.93 -1.48
C LEU A 126 1.32 -6.26 -1.97
N GLN A 127 2.11 -6.92 -2.82
CA GLN A 127 3.30 -6.29 -3.43
C GLN A 127 2.90 -5.15 -4.35
N ASP A 128 1.86 -5.35 -5.13
CA ASP A 128 1.34 -4.43 -6.12
C ASP A 128 0.83 -3.12 -5.49
N MET A 129 0.20 -3.20 -4.31
CA MET A 129 -0.27 -2.03 -3.54
C MET A 129 0.85 -1.09 -3.08
N PHE A 130 2.08 -1.58 -2.91
CA PHE A 130 3.20 -0.77 -2.42
C PHE A 130 4.20 -0.36 -3.51
N ALA A 131 3.84 -0.46 -4.78
CA ALA A 131 4.73 -0.15 -5.90
C ALA A 131 5.16 1.33 -5.92
N ASP A 132 4.26 2.26 -5.63
CA ASP A 132 4.53 3.70 -5.59
C ASP A 132 5.39 4.07 -4.38
N VAL A 133 5.15 3.45 -3.22
CA VAL A 133 6.00 3.62 -2.04
C VAL A 133 7.41 3.07 -2.28
N ARG A 134 7.54 1.95 -3.01
CA ARG A 134 8.87 1.43 -3.39
C ARG A 134 9.60 2.39 -4.33
N MET A 135 8.91 3.00 -5.28
CA MET A 135 9.47 4.06 -6.12
C MET A 135 9.98 5.21 -5.24
N LEU A 136 9.15 5.71 -4.32
CA LEU A 136 9.56 6.78 -3.40
C LEU A 136 10.79 6.39 -2.56
N ALA A 137 10.85 5.15 -2.06
CA ALA A 137 11.99 4.66 -1.30
C ALA A 137 13.28 4.55 -2.15
N CYS A 138 13.16 4.25 -3.45
CA CYS A 138 14.26 4.31 -4.41
C CYS A 138 14.72 5.76 -4.64
N ASP A 139 13.78 6.65 -4.99
CA ASP A 139 14.06 8.06 -5.32
C ASP A 139 14.71 8.82 -4.15
N THR A 140 14.31 8.49 -2.92
CA THR A 140 14.81 9.15 -1.70
C THR A 140 16.08 8.51 -1.13
N GLY A 141 16.61 7.47 -1.78
CA GLY A 141 17.84 6.79 -1.35
C GLY A 141 17.67 5.92 -0.09
N LEU A 142 16.45 5.47 0.20
CA LEU A 142 16.19 4.51 1.29
C LEU A 142 16.48 3.07 0.87
N MET A 143 16.61 2.77 -0.42
CA MET A 143 16.77 1.41 -0.92
C MET A 143 18.20 0.87 -0.88
N ASN A 144 18.75 0.65 0.33
CA ASN A 144 20.06 0.02 0.56
C ASN A 144 19.97 -1.53 0.64
N PRO A 145 21.09 -2.28 0.63
CA PRO A 145 21.07 -3.75 0.67
C PRO A 145 20.31 -4.34 1.87
N VAL A 146 20.44 -3.73 3.05
CA VAL A 146 19.73 -4.17 4.26
C VAL A 146 18.24 -3.89 4.13
N ALA A 147 17.86 -2.70 3.69
CA ALA A 147 16.46 -2.36 3.44
C ALA A 147 15.83 -3.34 2.44
N LYS A 148 16.49 -3.63 1.32
CA LYS A 148 16.02 -4.62 0.33
C LYS A 148 15.76 -5.99 0.94
N LEU A 149 16.60 -6.42 1.90
CA LEU A 149 16.38 -7.65 2.66
C LEU A 149 15.12 -7.55 3.54
N VAL A 150 14.92 -6.43 4.25
CA VAL A 150 13.71 -6.21 5.06
C VAL A 150 12.45 -6.20 4.18
N TRP A 151 12.46 -5.54 3.02
CA TRP A 151 11.35 -5.58 2.05
C TRP A 151 11.01 -7.03 1.64
N ARG A 152 12.03 -7.88 1.45
CA ARG A 152 11.87 -9.30 1.12
C ARG A 152 11.31 -10.11 2.30
N ILE A 153 11.80 -9.87 3.51
CA ILE A 153 11.29 -10.51 4.75
C ILE A 153 9.82 -10.14 4.96
N CYS A 154 9.47 -8.87 4.75
CA CYS A 154 8.10 -8.38 4.82
C CYS A 154 7.22 -8.87 3.67
N LYS A 155 7.78 -9.55 2.65
CA LYS A 155 7.09 -10.09 1.46
C LYS A 155 6.38 -9.03 0.61
N ILE A 156 6.83 -7.77 0.71
CA ILE A 156 6.31 -6.62 -0.03
C ILE A 156 7.36 -6.06 -1.01
N ASN A 157 8.41 -6.84 -1.28
CA ASN A 157 9.35 -6.57 -2.36
C ASN A 157 8.66 -6.69 -3.73
N GLY A 158 9.20 -6.03 -4.74
CA GLY A 158 8.65 -6.09 -6.09
C GLY A 158 9.24 -5.00 -6.95
N LYS A 159 8.74 -4.89 -8.18
CA LYS A 159 9.13 -3.79 -9.07
C LYS A 159 8.58 -2.47 -8.51
N PRO A 160 9.38 -1.40 -8.42
CA PRO A 160 8.85 -0.07 -8.15
C PRO A 160 8.07 0.43 -9.38
N SER A 161 7.06 1.27 -9.16
CA SER A 161 6.37 1.96 -10.24
C SER A 161 7.33 2.90 -10.98
N ARG A 162 7.09 3.13 -12.28
CA ARG A 162 7.84 4.08 -13.11
C ARG A 162 7.44 5.53 -12.83
N TYR A 163 6.16 5.73 -12.61
CA TYR A 163 5.55 7.00 -12.24
C TYR A 163 4.37 6.71 -11.31
N ARG A 164 3.89 7.75 -10.63
CA ARG A 164 2.85 7.61 -9.63
C ARG A 164 1.53 7.17 -10.28
N SER A 165 0.82 6.26 -9.62
CA SER A 165 -0.43 5.66 -10.11
C SER A 165 -0.26 4.93 -11.44
N GLU A 166 0.93 4.34 -11.69
CA GLU A 166 1.15 3.48 -12.85
C GLU A 166 0.09 2.36 -12.87
N PRO A 167 -0.72 2.23 -13.93
CA PRO A 167 -1.69 1.15 -14.03
C PRO A 167 -0.98 -0.20 -14.10
N GLN A 168 -1.46 -1.18 -13.33
CA GLN A 168 -0.95 -2.54 -13.41
C GLN A 168 -1.47 -3.20 -14.69
N ARG A 169 -0.60 -3.29 -15.70
CA ARG A 169 -0.91 -3.85 -17.02
C ARG A 169 -0.68 -5.35 -17.12
N GLN A 170 -0.80 -6.10 -16.03
CA GLN A 170 -0.89 -7.55 -16.15
C GLN A 170 -2.36 -7.90 -16.36
N HIS A 171 -2.68 -8.13 -17.64
CA HIS A 171 -3.91 -8.74 -18.11
C HIS A 171 -4.38 -9.80 -17.11
N LEU A 172 -5.55 -9.59 -16.52
CA LEU A 172 -6.45 -10.70 -16.24
C LEU A 172 -6.50 -11.51 -17.54
N ALA A 173 -6.08 -12.77 -17.50
CA ALA A 173 -6.19 -13.66 -18.64
C ALA A 173 -7.61 -13.50 -19.20
N ALA A 174 -7.73 -13.26 -20.50
CA ALA A 174 -9.01 -13.10 -21.16
C ALA A 174 -9.92 -14.25 -20.73
N VAL A 175 -11.09 -13.92 -20.17
CA VAL A 175 -12.16 -14.89 -19.97
C VAL A 175 -12.39 -15.54 -21.33
N PRO A 176 -12.28 -16.87 -21.47
CA PRO A 176 -12.64 -17.51 -22.73
C PRO A 176 -14.09 -17.12 -23.03
N ALA A 177 -14.33 -16.54 -24.20
CA ALA A 177 -15.68 -16.29 -24.66
C ALA A 177 -16.44 -17.63 -24.63
N ALA A 178 -17.53 -17.65 -23.86
CA ALA A 178 -18.49 -18.76 -23.85
C ALA A 178 -19.31 -18.75 -25.16
#